data_AF-E6MDN8-F1
#
_entry.id   AF-E6MDN8-F1
#
_cell.length_a   1.000
_cell.length_b   1.000
_cell.length_c   1.000
_cell.angle_alpha   90.00
_cell.angle_beta   90.00
_cell.angle_gamma   90.00
#
_symmetry.space_group_name_H-M   'P 1'
#
loop_
_entity.id
_entity.type
_entity.pdbx_description
1 polymer ?
#
loop_
_entity_poly.entity_id
_entity_poly.type
_entity_poly.pdbx_seq_one_letter_code
_entity_poly.pdbx_strand_id
1 'polypeptide(L)' 'MSDVLTEIKDQKDSVVELFGSKVFNITVMRKRLPGHIYKSVLRTIKEGTPLEKDAAEVVANAMKD' A
#
# COMPACT_ATOMS: atom_id res chain seq x y z
N MET A 1 23.08 24.12 -28.41
CA MET A 1 21.86 23.47 -28.95
C MET A 1 22.07 21.96 -29.06
N SER A 2 22.67 21.35 -28.04
CA SER A 2 22.97 19.90 -27.97
C SER A 2 22.68 19.29 -26.59
N ASP A 3 22.43 20.09 -25.56
CA ASP A 3 22.28 19.61 -24.17
C ASP A 3 20.82 19.46 -23.72
N VAL A 4 19.86 19.32 -24.64
CA VAL A 4 18.41 19.22 -24.32
C VAL A 4 17.87 17.79 -24.46
N LEU A 5 18.70 16.81 -24.82
CA LEU A 5 18.26 15.45 -25.16
C LEU A 5 18.74 14.33 -24.23
N THR A 6 19.47 14.63 -23.16
CA THR A 6 19.93 13.61 -22.21
C THR A 6 19.17 13.73 -20.90
N GLU A 7 17.98 13.10 -20.83
CA GLU A 7 17.41 12.45 -19.62
C GLU A 7 15.92 12.08 -19.78
N ILE A 8 15.46 11.65 -20.97
CA ILE A 8 14.25 10.82 -21.01
C ILE A 8 14.68 9.42 -20.57
N LYS A 9 14.61 9.16 -19.25
CA LYS A 9 14.72 7.82 -18.68
C LYS A 9 13.65 6.95 -19.34
N ASP A 10 14.09 5.99 -20.15
CA ASP A 10 13.26 4.90 -20.65
C ASP A 10 12.85 4.03 -19.44
N GLN A 11 11.82 4.49 -18.71
CA GLN A 11 11.31 3.79 -17.54
C GLN A 11 10.44 2.64 -18.04
N LYS A 12 11.10 1.57 -18.48
CA LYS A 12 10.46 0.30 -18.85
C LYS A 12 10.10 -0.49 -17.59
N ASP A 13 9.35 0.13 -16.68
CA ASP A 13 8.73 -0.61 -15.59
C ASP A 13 7.71 -1.57 -16.23
N SER A 14 7.90 -2.86 -16.01
CA SER A 14 6.95 -3.84 -16.53
C SER A 14 5.58 -3.57 -15.91
N VAL A 15 4.48 -3.78 -16.66
CA VAL A 15 3.12 -3.67 -16.12
C VAL A 15 2.95 -4.49 -14.83
N VAL A 16 3.68 -5.60 -14.72
CA VAL A 16 3.73 -6.45 -13.52
C VAL A 16 4.33 -5.73 -12.31
N GLU A 17 5.33 -4.88 -12.51
CA GLU A 17 6.00 -4.13 -11.44
C GLU A 17 5.19 -2.89 -11.02
N LEU A 18 4.49 -2.26 -11.96
CA LEU A 18 3.56 -1.15 -11.69
C LEU A 18 2.27 -1.64 -11.04
N PHE A 19 1.79 -2.83 -11.40
CA PHE A 19 0.55 -3.35 -10.87
C PHE A 19 0.69 -3.66 -9.37
N GLY A 20 -0.10 -2.96 -8.55
CA GLY A 20 -0.14 -3.21 -7.12
C GLY A 20 1.04 -2.62 -6.33
N SER A 21 1.93 -1.84 -6.94
CA SER A 21 3.06 -1.19 -6.24
C SER A 21 2.68 0.07 -5.48
N LYS A 22 1.62 0.77 -5.89
CA LYS A 22 1.11 2.00 -5.24
C LYS A 22 -0.20 1.78 -4.49
N VAL A 23 -0.44 0.59 -3.97
CA VAL A 23 -1.65 0.26 -3.22
C VAL A 23 -1.30 -0.37 -1.88
N PHE A 24 -2.12 -0.08 -0.87
CA PHE A 24 -2.00 -0.67 0.46
C PHE A 24 -2.58 -2.09 0.48
N ASN A 25 -1.94 -2.99 -0.25
CA ASN A 25 -2.38 -4.38 -0.39
C ASN A 25 -2.09 -5.21 0.88
N ILE A 26 -2.59 -6.44 0.91
CA ILE A 26 -2.42 -7.39 2.02
C ILE A 26 -0.95 -7.60 2.38
N THR A 27 -0.04 -7.63 1.41
CA THR A 27 1.40 -7.80 1.64
C THR A 27 1.98 -6.58 2.36
N VAL A 28 1.61 -5.37 1.94
CA VAL A 28 2.02 -4.12 2.59
C VAL A 28 1.42 -4.03 4.00
N MET A 29 0.13 -4.33 4.15
CA MET A 29 -0.57 -4.37 5.44
C MET A 29 0.13 -5.32 6.42
N ARG A 30 0.49 -6.54 5.98
CA ARG A 30 1.17 -7.52 6.82
C ARG A 30 2.57 -7.07 7.27
N LYS A 31 3.26 -6.27 6.45
CA LYS A 31 4.59 -5.73 6.78
C LYS A 31 4.51 -4.52 7.72
N ARG A 32 3.49 -3.68 7.57
CA ARG A 32 3.39 -2.39 8.26
C ARG A 32 2.50 -2.39 9.49
N LEU A 33 1.50 -3.27 9.56
CA LEU A 33 0.54 -3.30 10.66
C LEU A 33 0.97 -4.26 11.78
N PRO A 34 0.69 -3.92 13.05
CA PRO A 34 0.79 -4.87 14.15
C PRO A 34 -0.11 -6.09 13.91
N GLY A 35 0.32 -7.27 14.36
CA GLY A 35 -0.37 -8.53 14.05
C GLY A 35 -1.84 -8.60 14.49
N HIS A 36 -2.21 -7.96 15.60
CA HIS A 36 -3.60 -7.91 16.05
C HIS A 36 -4.47 -6.99 15.18
N ILE A 37 -3.93 -5.83 14.75
CA ILE A 37 -4.60 -4.90 13.84
C ILE A 37 -4.78 -5.53 12.46
N TYR A 38 -3.74 -6.16 11.91
CA TYR A 38 -3.83 -6.89 10.65
C TYR A 38 -4.95 -7.94 10.66
N LYS A 39 -5.07 -8.70 11.76
CA LYS A 39 -6.15 -9.69 11.93
C LYS A 39 -7.53 -9.02 12.03
N SER A 40 -7.65 -7.91 12.77
CA SER A 40 -8.91 -7.18 12.92
C SER A 40 -9.39 -6.65 11.56
N VAL A 41 -8.51 -5.99 10.80
CA VAL A 41 -8.84 -5.47 9.46
C VAL A 41 -9.18 -6.61 8.48
N LEU A 42 -8.42 -7.71 8.49
CA LEU A 42 -8.70 -8.85 7.62
C LEU A 42 -10.05 -9.50 7.94
N ARG A 43 -10.43 -9.54 9.22
CA ARG A 43 -11.74 -10.02 9.67
C ARG A 43 -12.84 -9.12 9.16
N THR A 44 -12.72 -7.80 9.35
CA THR A 44 -13.65 -6.80 8.79
C THR A 44 -13.85 -6.97 7.28
N ILE A 45 -12.77 -7.16 6.51
CA ILE A 45 -12.85 -7.38 5.06
C ILE A 45 -13.60 -8.67 4.71
N LYS A 46 -13.37 -9.77 5.46
CA LYS A 46 -13.98 -11.08 5.16
C LYS A 46 -15.42 -11.21 5.64
N GLU A 47 -15.72 -10.66 6.80
CA GLU A 47 -16.99 -10.85 7.50
C GLU A 47 -17.93 -9.65 7.31
N GLY A 48 -17.46 -8.55 6.73
CA GLY A 48 -18.24 -7.32 6.56
C GLY A 48 -18.56 -6.63 7.89
N THR A 49 -17.79 -6.93 8.95
CA THR A 49 -18.00 -6.36 10.28
C THR A 49 -17.41 -4.96 10.39
N PRO A 50 -17.96 -4.07 11.24
CA PRO A 50 -17.40 -2.73 11.43
C PRO A 50 -15.93 -2.77 11.85
N LEU A 51 -15.12 -1.86 11.31
CA LEU A 51 -13.73 -1.70 11.74
C LEU A 51 -13.67 -1.01 13.09
N GLU A 52 -12.90 -1.56 14.02
CA GLU A 52 -12.68 -0.98 15.34
C GLU A 52 -11.92 0.35 15.22
N LYS A 53 -12.28 1.33 16.06
CA LYS A 53 -11.71 2.68 16.01
C LYS A 53 -10.18 2.67 16.14
N ASP A 54 -9.66 1.93 17.12
CA ASP A 54 -8.21 1.84 17.36
C ASP A 54 -7.47 1.21 16.17
N ALA A 55 -8.10 0.22 15.51
CA ALA A 55 -7.57 -0.36 14.29
C ALA A 55 -7.59 0.61 13.11
N ALA A 56 -8.64 1.42 12.99
CA ALA A 56 -8.74 2.46 11.97
C ALA A 56 -7.65 3.53 12.14
N GLU A 57 -7.38 3.98 13.37
CA GLU A 57 -6.33 4.97 13.65
C GLU A 57 -4.94 4.46 13.27
N VAL A 58 -4.63 3.20 13.61
CA VAL A 58 -3.34 2.58 13.25
C VAL A 58 -3.19 2.42 11.73
N VAL A 59 -4.26 1.99 11.04
CA VAL A 59 -4.25 1.87 9.57
C VAL A 59 -4.05 3.23 8.92
N ALA A 60 -4.75 4.27 9.39
CA ALA A 60 -4.61 5.63 8.87
C ALA A 60 -3.17 6.15 9.00
N ASN A 61 -2.53 5.93 10.15
CA ASN A 61 -1.13 6.28 10.35
C ASN A 61 -0.20 5.50 9.40
N ALA A 62 -0.42 4.19 9.23
CA ALA A 62 0.41 3.35 8.36
C ALA A 62 0.25 3.64 6.85
N MET A 63 -0.86 4.25 6.44
CA MET A 63 -1.13 4.68 5.07
C MET A 63 -0.53 6.05 4.74
N LYS A 64 -0.31 6.90 5.75
CA LYS A 64 0.28 8.23 5.57
C LYS A 64 1.79 8.17 5.35
N ASP A 65 2.44 7.19 5.97
CA ASP A 65 3.89 6.94 5.93
C ASP A 65 4.34 6.33 4.58
#